data_AF-A0AA45R1H6-F1
#
_entry.id   AF-A0AA45R1H6-F1
#
_cell.length_a   1.000
_cell.length_b   1.000
_cell.length_c   1.000
_cell.angle_alpha   90.00
_cell.angle_beta   90.00
_cell.angle_gamma   90.00
#
_symmetry.space_group_name_H-M   'P 1'
#
loop_
_entity.id
_entity.type
_entity.pdbx_description
1 polymer ?
#
loop_
_entity_poly.entity_id
_entity_poly.type
_entity_poly.pdbx_seq_one_letter_code
_entity_poly.pdbx_strand_id
1 'polypeptide(L)'
;MSRTTTALVATAAILAAGGAAGASASAGASPEPVAAAASVPTCRSAGLDIAFGEVQGTAGTTYREIALVNRGLRPCALRGFPGVSYVDQQGDQVGPAAERVGGPGEVLVLPRGGTATADVGFVRVGNFDPEVCHPVPVWGVRVFPPDGTEPLYLPLDGEHGCADARVGSHLTVASVRS
;
A
#
# COMPACT_ATOMS: atom_id res chain seq x y z
N MET A 1 42.33 -26.93 17.90
CA MET A 1 43.73 -26.78 18.35
C MET A 1 44.15 -25.36 18.04
N SER A 2 44.29 -24.55 19.09
CA SER A 2 44.48 -23.10 19.07
C SER A 2 45.72 -22.65 18.32
N ARG A 3 45.63 -21.52 17.62
CA ARG A 3 46.78 -20.70 17.25
C ARG A 3 46.54 -19.27 17.69
N THR A 4 47.24 -18.93 18.76
CA THR A 4 47.44 -17.62 19.38
C THR A 4 48.35 -16.75 18.51
N THR A 5 48.10 -15.45 18.37
CA THR A 5 49.18 -14.44 18.17
C THR A 5 48.74 -13.09 18.73
N THR A 6 49.68 -12.45 19.43
CA THR A 6 49.55 -11.30 20.33
C THR A 6 50.30 -10.08 19.75
N ALA A 7 49.97 -8.90 20.29
CA ALA A 7 50.74 -7.63 20.39
C ALA A 7 50.48 -6.58 19.28
N LEU A 8 50.03 -5.33 19.55
CA LEU A 8 50.44 -4.19 20.43
C LEU A 8 51.35 -3.16 19.71
N VAL A 9 51.16 -1.89 20.10
CA VAL A 9 52.02 -0.68 19.90
C VAL A 9 51.70 0.13 18.61
N ALA A 10 51.62 1.47 18.53
CA ALA A 10 51.99 2.60 19.42
C ALA A 10 51.12 3.85 19.16
N THR A 11 50.93 4.65 20.21
CA THR A 11 50.59 6.08 20.21
C THR A 11 51.76 6.94 19.73
N ALA A 12 51.47 8.01 18.98
CA ALA A 12 52.34 9.19 18.89
C ALA A 12 51.48 10.46 18.82
N ALA A 13 51.62 11.31 19.82
CA ALA A 13 51.14 12.69 19.84
C ALA A 13 52.29 13.62 19.46
N ILE A 14 52.04 14.62 18.63
CA ILE A 14 52.97 15.72 18.36
C ILE A 14 52.18 17.04 18.42
N LEU A 15 52.56 17.89 19.38
CA LEU A 15 52.21 19.32 19.45
C LEU A 15 53.42 20.12 18.97
N ALA A 16 53.22 21.09 18.07
CA ALA A 16 53.91 22.39 18.09
C ALA A 16 53.36 23.34 17.01
N ALA A 17 53.24 24.61 17.40
CA ALA A 17 52.71 25.74 16.64
C ALA A 17 53.77 26.46 15.79
N GLY A 18 53.32 27.24 14.80
CA GLY A 18 54.13 28.25 14.09
C GLY A 18 53.46 28.70 12.80
N GLY A 19 53.02 29.97 12.74
CA GLY A 19 52.22 30.52 11.64
C GLY A 19 53.01 31.19 10.52
N ALA A 20 52.32 31.50 9.42
CA ALA A 20 52.48 32.69 8.58
C ALA A 20 51.38 32.70 7.51
N ALA A 21 50.85 33.89 7.25
CA ALA A 21 49.75 34.16 6.32
C ALA A 21 50.09 33.80 4.87
N GLY A 22 49.14 33.19 4.18
CA GLY A 22 49.13 32.99 2.74
C GLY A 22 47.69 32.96 2.25
N ALA A 23 47.14 34.12 1.92
CA ALA A 23 45.86 34.23 1.24
C ALA A 23 45.99 33.62 -0.17
N SER A 24 45.25 32.55 -0.43
CA SER A 24 44.99 32.05 -1.77
C SER A 24 43.53 31.64 -1.81
N ALA A 25 42.69 32.56 -2.26
CA ALA A 25 41.29 32.33 -2.57
C ALA A 25 41.22 31.35 -3.75
N SER A 26 41.17 30.06 -3.46
CA SER A 26 40.72 29.06 -4.41
C SER A 26 39.20 29.13 -4.43
N ALA A 27 38.66 29.48 -5.59
CA ALA A 27 37.24 29.55 -5.87
C ALA A 27 36.54 28.31 -5.30
N GLY A 28 35.61 28.53 -4.37
CA GLY A 28 34.70 27.49 -3.90
C GLY A 28 33.92 26.98 -5.10
N ALA A 29 34.30 25.82 -5.62
CA ALA A 29 33.36 24.97 -6.33
C ALA A 29 32.27 24.65 -5.30
N SER A 30 31.15 25.37 -5.41
CA SER A 30 29.93 25.03 -4.72
C SER A 30 29.64 23.57 -5.03
N PRO A 31 29.48 22.67 -4.04
CA PRO A 31 29.02 21.33 -4.34
C PRO A 31 27.66 21.47 -5.00
N GLU A 32 27.61 21.19 -6.30
CA GLU A 32 26.37 21.02 -7.04
C GLU A 32 25.50 20.08 -6.21
N PRO A 33 24.24 20.43 -5.91
CA PRO A 33 23.39 19.54 -5.16
C PRO A 33 23.27 18.26 -5.98
N VAL A 34 23.89 17.17 -5.50
CA VAL A 34 23.69 15.84 -6.04
C VAL A 34 22.20 15.61 -5.97
N ALA A 35 21.53 15.63 -7.13
CA ALA A 35 20.10 15.40 -7.21
C ALA A 35 19.84 14.06 -6.52
N ALA A 36 19.21 14.11 -5.34
CA ALA A 36 18.78 12.91 -4.65
C ALA A 36 17.97 12.10 -5.65
N ALA A 37 18.38 10.85 -5.89
CA ALA A 37 17.64 9.95 -6.77
C ALA A 37 16.18 9.97 -6.32
N ALA A 38 15.30 10.50 -7.17
CA ALA A 38 13.90 10.69 -6.80
C ALA A 38 13.31 9.30 -6.53
N SER A 39 12.83 9.07 -5.30
CA SER A 39 12.07 7.87 -4.98
C SER A 39 10.82 7.82 -5.84
N VAL A 40 10.44 6.63 -6.29
CA VAL A 40 9.19 6.43 -7.03
C VAL A 40 8.03 6.84 -6.11
N PRO A 41 7.16 7.77 -6.51
CA PRO A 41 6.06 8.22 -5.66
C PRO A 41 5.01 7.13 -5.49
N THR A 42 4.28 7.13 -4.37
CA THR A 42 3.11 6.24 -4.19
C THR A 42 2.03 6.56 -5.23
N CYS A 43 1.36 5.53 -5.75
CA CYS A 43 0.23 5.74 -6.66
C CYS A 43 -0.92 6.46 -5.93
N ARG A 44 -1.41 7.55 -6.53
CA ARG A 44 -2.58 8.30 -6.07
C ARG A 44 -3.81 7.86 -6.85
N SER A 45 -4.98 7.90 -6.23
CA SER A 45 -6.25 7.52 -6.86
C SER A 45 -6.52 8.27 -8.17
N ALA A 46 -6.20 9.56 -8.24
CA ALA A 46 -6.33 10.36 -9.47
C ALA A 46 -5.51 9.84 -10.69
N GLY A 47 -4.51 8.99 -10.46
CA GLY A 47 -3.70 8.36 -11.51
C GLY A 47 -4.02 6.89 -11.74
N LEU A 48 -5.03 6.33 -11.06
CA LEU A 48 -5.40 4.93 -11.11
C LEU A 48 -6.81 4.75 -11.68
N ASP A 49 -6.95 3.81 -12.60
CA ASP A 49 -8.25 3.19 -12.90
C ASP A 49 -8.42 1.96 -12.00
N ILE A 50 -9.68 1.59 -11.74
CA ILE A 50 -10.01 0.35 -11.03
C ILE A 50 -11.02 -0.49 -11.83
N ALA A 51 -10.87 -1.81 -11.79
CA ALA A 51 -11.82 -2.77 -12.35
C ALA A 51 -11.90 -4.03 -11.47
N PHE A 52 -12.98 -4.81 -11.62
CA PHE A 52 -12.98 -6.20 -11.17
C PHE A 52 -12.24 -7.08 -12.18
N GLY A 53 -11.48 -8.05 -11.68
CA GLY A 53 -10.80 -9.08 -12.44
C GLY A 53 -11.43 -10.46 -12.23
N GLU A 54 -10.55 -11.46 -12.10
CA GLU A 54 -10.92 -12.86 -11.91
C GLU A 54 -11.86 -13.07 -10.70
N VAL A 55 -12.75 -14.06 -10.83
CA VAL A 55 -13.70 -14.43 -9.77
C VAL A 55 -13.51 -15.91 -9.43
N GLN A 56 -13.34 -16.19 -8.14
CA GLN A 56 -13.18 -17.55 -7.62
C GLN A 56 -14.19 -17.77 -6.49
N GLY A 57 -15.12 -18.70 -6.70
CA GLY A 57 -16.13 -19.05 -5.70
C GLY A 57 -15.65 -20.18 -4.78
N THR A 58 -15.84 -20.01 -3.47
CA THR A 58 -15.71 -21.10 -2.48
C THR A 58 -17.02 -21.28 -1.72
N ALA A 59 -17.07 -22.27 -0.82
CA ALA A 59 -18.23 -22.43 0.07
C ALA A 59 -18.32 -21.23 1.02
N GLY A 60 -19.39 -20.43 0.89
CA GLY A 60 -19.69 -19.31 1.79
C GLY A 60 -18.99 -17.98 1.46
N THR A 61 -17.94 -17.96 0.64
CA THR A 61 -17.22 -16.74 0.26
C THR A 61 -16.98 -16.72 -1.24
N THR A 62 -17.14 -15.55 -1.85
CA THR A 62 -16.72 -15.32 -3.24
C THR A 62 -15.48 -14.44 -3.20
N TYR A 63 -14.37 -14.87 -3.79
CA TYR A 63 -13.20 -14.04 -3.97
C TYR A 63 -13.29 -13.36 -5.34
N ARG A 64 -13.10 -12.04 -5.37
CA ARG A 64 -12.99 -11.28 -6.60
C ARG A 64 -11.73 -10.45 -6.56
N GLU A 65 -11.00 -10.47 -7.65
CA GLU A 65 -9.84 -9.64 -7.82
C GLU A 65 -10.27 -8.20 -8.10
N ILE A 66 -9.60 -7.23 -7.47
CA ILE A 66 -9.62 -5.83 -7.88
C ILE A 66 -8.31 -5.51 -8.60
N ALA A 67 -8.38 -4.86 -9.75
CA ALA A 67 -7.23 -4.45 -10.54
C ALA A 67 -7.05 -2.93 -10.46
N LEU A 68 -5.87 -2.47 -10.06
CA LEU A 68 -5.44 -1.07 -10.01
C LEU A 68 -4.48 -0.81 -11.17
N VAL A 69 -4.90 0.03 -12.13
CA VAL A 69 -4.13 0.29 -13.36
C VAL A 69 -3.58 1.70 -13.34
N ASN A 70 -2.25 1.87 -13.44
CA ASN A 70 -1.63 3.18 -13.53
C ASN A 70 -1.93 3.83 -14.89
N ARG A 71 -2.83 4.83 -14.90
CA ARG A 71 -3.11 5.68 -16.08
C ARG A 71 -2.30 6.96 -16.11
N GLY A 72 -1.59 7.26 -15.03
CA GLY A 72 -0.67 8.38 -14.95
C GLY A 72 0.47 8.30 -15.97
N LEU A 73 1.10 9.45 -16.24
CA LEU A 73 2.21 9.54 -17.19
C LEU A 73 3.56 9.06 -16.61
N ARG A 74 3.65 8.91 -15.29
CA ARG A 74 4.87 8.53 -14.58
C ARG A 74 4.67 7.22 -13.83
N PRO A 75 5.74 6.42 -13.64
CA PRO A 75 5.68 5.28 -12.75
C PRO A 75 5.31 5.70 -11.33
N CYS A 76 4.60 4.83 -10.63
CA CYS A 76 4.28 5.00 -9.22
C CYS A 76 4.37 3.65 -8.49
N ALA A 77 4.44 3.67 -7.17
CA ALA A 77 4.60 2.48 -6.35
C ALA A 77 3.34 2.17 -5.52
N LEU A 78 3.07 0.89 -5.32
CA LEU A 78 2.07 0.37 -4.37
C LEU A 78 2.72 -0.68 -3.46
N ARG A 79 2.30 -0.74 -2.20
CA ARG A 79 2.68 -1.81 -1.27
C ARG A 79 1.61 -1.98 -0.22
N GLY A 80 1.31 -3.21 0.17
CA GLY A 80 0.37 -3.48 1.24
C GLY A 80 -1.05 -3.66 0.73
N PHE A 81 -2.01 -3.26 1.56
CA PHE A 81 -3.42 -3.60 1.40
C PHE A 81 -4.21 -2.39 0.92
N PRO A 82 -5.05 -2.53 -0.12
CA PRO A 82 -6.08 -1.55 -0.35
C PRO A 82 -7.08 -1.55 0.82
N GLY A 83 -7.61 -0.37 1.14
CA GLY A 83 -8.78 -0.28 2.01
C GLY A 83 -10.03 -0.58 1.19
N VAL A 84 -10.90 -1.48 1.65
CA VAL A 84 -12.14 -1.83 0.93
C VAL A 84 -13.30 -1.81 1.91
N SER A 85 -14.41 -1.18 1.54
CA SER A 85 -15.65 -1.23 2.31
C SER A 85 -16.84 -1.25 1.37
N TYR A 86 -17.93 -1.91 1.75
CA TYR A 86 -19.20 -1.72 1.06
C TYR A 86 -19.71 -0.29 1.25
N VAL A 87 -20.48 0.18 0.27
CA VAL A 87 -21.16 1.47 0.32
C VAL A 87 -22.58 1.40 -0.22
N ASP A 88 -23.44 2.29 0.24
CA ASP A 88 -24.77 2.53 -0.32
C ASP A 88 -24.73 3.44 -1.57
N GLN A 89 -25.90 3.84 -2.08
CA GLN A 89 -25.99 4.72 -3.27
C GLN A 89 -25.43 6.13 -3.04
N GLN A 90 -25.38 6.58 -1.79
CA GLN A 90 -24.85 7.88 -1.39
C GLN A 90 -23.33 7.83 -1.21
N GLY A 91 -22.74 6.62 -1.22
CA GLY A 91 -21.32 6.40 -0.98
C GLY A 91 -20.98 6.26 0.52
N ASP A 92 -21.99 6.21 1.38
CA ASP A 92 -21.83 6.01 2.81
C ASP A 92 -21.47 4.55 3.09
N GLN A 93 -20.58 4.33 4.05
CA GLN A 93 -20.08 2.99 4.34
C GLN A 93 -21.17 2.13 4.97
N VAL A 94 -21.33 0.92 4.45
CA VAL A 94 -22.15 -0.13 5.05
C VAL A 94 -21.24 -1.14 5.76
N GLY A 95 -21.49 -1.37 7.04
CA GLY A 95 -20.73 -2.33 7.83
C GLY A 95 -19.27 -1.94 8.08
N PRO A 96 -18.45 -2.88 8.57
CA PRO A 96 -17.02 -2.67 8.79
C PRO A 96 -16.21 -2.70 7.48
N ALA A 97 -15.01 -2.12 7.52
CA ALA A 97 -14.04 -2.26 6.43
C ALA A 97 -13.48 -3.69 6.35
N ALA A 98 -12.94 -4.04 5.19
CA ALA A 98 -12.33 -5.34 4.94
C ALA A 98 -11.19 -5.63 5.91
N GLU A 99 -11.19 -6.86 6.45
CA GLU A 99 -10.08 -7.37 7.24
C GLU A 99 -8.89 -7.71 6.34
N ARG A 100 -7.70 -7.29 6.75
CA ARG A 100 -6.46 -7.56 6.00
C ARG A 100 -5.99 -8.97 6.26
N VAL A 101 -5.73 -9.74 5.21
CA VAL A 101 -5.29 -11.13 5.33
C VAL A 101 -3.89 -11.34 4.74
N GLY A 102 -3.02 -11.99 5.51
CA GLY A 102 -1.63 -12.25 5.11
C GLY A 102 -0.67 -11.09 5.40
N GLY A 103 0.46 -11.07 4.69
CA GLY A 103 1.51 -10.06 4.83
C GLY A 103 1.41 -8.91 3.82
N PRO A 104 2.12 -7.79 4.03
CA PRO A 104 2.03 -6.60 3.18
C PRO A 104 2.60 -6.76 1.76
N GLY A 105 3.23 -7.90 1.45
CA GLY A 105 3.83 -8.15 0.14
C GLY A 105 5.04 -7.25 -0.15
N GLU A 106 5.46 -7.30 -1.41
CA GLU A 106 6.57 -6.53 -1.97
C GLU A 106 6.13 -5.14 -2.43
N VAL A 107 7.09 -4.26 -2.72
CA VAL A 107 6.80 -2.98 -3.39
C VAL A 107 6.62 -3.26 -4.87
N LEU A 108 5.47 -2.86 -5.42
CA LEU A 108 5.16 -2.95 -6.85
C LEU A 108 5.35 -1.58 -7.49
N VAL A 109 6.27 -1.46 -8.44
CA VAL A 109 6.42 -0.27 -9.27
C VAL A 109 5.61 -0.45 -10.55
N LEU A 110 4.54 0.32 -10.70
CA LEU A 110 3.66 0.29 -11.86
C LEU A 110 4.11 1.34 -12.89
N PRO A 111 4.63 0.94 -14.06
CA PRO A 111 4.77 1.86 -15.19
C PRO A 111 3.38 2.30 -15.68
N ARG A 112 3.32 3.25 -16.61
CA ARG A 112 2.05 3.57 -17.29
C ARG A 112 1.47 2.33 -17.95
N GLY A 113 0.20 2.03 -17.68
CA GLY A 113 -0.49 0.81 -18.09
C GLY A 113 -0.17 -0.42 -17.24
N GLY A 114 0.77 -0.31 -16.30
CA GLY A 114 1.04 -1.36 -15.32
C GLY A 114 -0.15 -1.58 -14.40
N THR A 115 -0.38 -2.84 -14.04
CA THR A 115 -1.50 -3.27 -13.20
C THR A 115 -0.96 -3.96 -11.96
N ALA A 116 -1.57 -3.68 -10.81
CA ALA A 116 -1.48 -4.52 -9.63
C ALA A 116 -2.87 -5.01 -9.26
N THR A 117 -2.96 -6.21 -8.70
CA THR A 117 -4.24 -6.81 -8.31
C THR A 117 -4.28 -7.16 -6.83
N ALA A 118 -5.46 -7.19 -6.23
CA ALA A 118 -5.65 -7.67 -4.86
C ALA A 118 -6.92 -8.51 -4.77
N ASP A 119 -6.84 -9.64 -4.07
CA ASP A 119 -7.99 -10.51 -3.87
C ASP A 119 -8.86 -9.97 -2.73
N VAL A 120 -10.14 -9.77 -3.01
CA VAL A 120 -11.15 -9.35 -2.02
C VAL A 120 -12.11 -10.51 -1.80
N GLY A 121 -12.23 -10.97 -0.56
CA GLY A 121 -13.20 -12.00 -0.18
C GLY A 121 -14.51 -11.36 0.26
N PHE A 122 -15.60 -11.73 -0.40
CA PHE A 122 -16.98 -11.32 -0.14
C PHE A 122 -17.70 -12.47 0.56
N VAL A 123 -17.83 -12.39 1.89
CA VAL A 123 -18.55 -13.41 2.67
C VAL A 123 -20.04 -13.24 2.39
N ARG A 124 -20.73 -14.33 2.03
CA ARG A 124 -22.17 -14.28 1.76
C ARG A 124 -22.91 -13.83 3.02
N VAL A 125 -23.73 -12.80 2.88
CA VAL A 125 -24.52 -12.25 4.00
C VAL A 125 -25.44 -13.29 4.65
N GLY A 126 -25.93 -14.27 3.88
CA GLY A 126 -26.73 -15.38 4.41
C GLY A 126 -26.01 -16.30 5.40
N ASN A 127 -24.69 -16.15 5.59
CA ASN A 127 -23.94 -16.88 6.61
C ASN A 127 -24.05 -16.25 8.02
N PHE A 128 -24.58 -15.03 8.13
CA PHE A 128 -24.73 -14.33 9.39
C PHE A 128 -26.17 -14.41 9.91
N ASP A 129 -26.31 -14.36 11.24
CA ASP A 129 -27.62 -14.23 11.87
C ASP A 129 -28.30 -12.93 11.39
N PRO A 130 -29.47 -12.98 10.74
CA PRO A 130 -30.13 -11.80 10.20
C PRO A 130 -30.53 -10.77 11.27
N GLU A 131 -30.79 -11.21 12.52
CA GLU A 131 -31.13 -10.31 13.63
C GLU A 131 -29.91 -9.53 14.14
N VAL A 132 -28.70 -10.03 13.88
CA VAL A 132 -27.46 -9.33 14.20
C VAL A 132 -26.99 -8.54 12.97
N CYS A 133 -27.00 -9.17 11.80
CA CYS A 133 -26.50 -8.60 10.55
C CYS A 133 -27.26 -7.37 10.09
N HIS A 134 -28.59 -7.39 10.21
CA HIS A 134 -29.47 -6.42 9.56
C HIS A 134 -29.07 -6.21 8.09
N PRO A 135 -29.31 -7.21 7.21
CA PRO A 135 -28.93 -7.14 5.81
C PRO A 135 -29.54 -5.91 5.11
N VAL A 136 -28.70 -5.12 4.44
CA VAL A 136 -29.12 -3.99 3.63
C VAL A 136 -28.50 -4.08 2.24
N PRO A 137 -29.18 -3.58 1.19
CA PRO A 137 -28.60 -3.52 -0.15
C PRO A 137 -27.37 -2.61 -0.16
N VAL A 138 -26.35 -2.99 -0.91
CA VAL A 138 -25.17 -2.16 -1.18
C VAL A 138 -25.13 -1.81 -2.66
N TRP A 139 -24.61 -0.63 -2.98
CA TRP A 139 -24.40 -0.21 -4.37
C TRP A 139 -23.08 -0.74 -4.93
N GLY A 140 -22.06 -0.87 -4.08
CA GLY A 140 -20.74 -1.26 -4.51
C GLY A 140 -19.74 -1.30 -3.38
N VAL A 141 -18.45 -1.28 -3.76
CA VAL A 141 -17.35 -1.08 -2.83
C VAL A 141 -16.63 0.22 -3.13
N ARG A 142 -16.22 0.91 -2.07
CA ARG A 142 -15.18 1.94 -2.14
C ARG A 142 -13.82 1.29 -1.88
N VAL A 143 -12.83 1.68 -2.67
CA VAL A 143 -11.48 1.14 -2.64
C VAL A 143 -10.48 2.27 -2.51
N PHE A 144 -9.69 2.25 -1.44
CA PHE A 144 -8.54 3.13 -1.26
C PHE A 144 -7.30 2.39 -1.71
N PRO A 145 -6.49 2.93 -2.65
CA PRO A 145 -5.17 2.39 -2.93
C PRO A 145 -4.34 2.31 -1.64
N PRO A 146 -3.39 1.37 -1.53
CA PRO A 146 -2.48 1.34 -0.40
C PRO A 146 -1.84 2.71 -0.11
N ASP A 147 -1.87 3.12 1.16
CA ASP A 147 -1.43 4.44 1.66
C ASP A 147 -2.15 5.67 1.04
N GLY A 148 -3.27 5.45 0.33
CA GLY A 148 -4.13 6.47 -0.24
C GLY A 148 -5.33 6.82 0.66
N THR A 149 -5.84 8.05 0.52
CA THR A 149 -7.00 8.56 1.27
C THR A 149 -8.18 8.95 0.39
N GLU A 150 -8.05 8.84 -0.93
CA GLU A 150 -9.12 9.11 -1.89
C GLU A 150 -9.66 7.78 -2.41
N PRO A 151 -10.99 7.54 -2.36
CA PRO A 151 -11.56 6.29 -2.82
C PRO A 151 -11.73 6.28 -4.35
N LEU A 152 -11.62 5.08 -4.91
CA LEU A 152 -12.17 4.68 -6.20
C LEU A 152 -13.40 3.80 -5.90
N TYR A 153 -14.28 3.59 -6.88
CA TYR A 153 -15.51 2.85 -6.65
C TYR A 153 -15.71 1.76 -7.70
N LEU A 154 -16.24 0.61 -7.25
CA LEU A 154 -16.66 -0.48 -8.12
C LEU A 154 -18.10 -0.87 -7.79
N PRO A 155 -19.02 -0.85 -8.78
CA PRO A 155 -20.41 -1.21 -8.55
C PRO A 155 -20.56 -2.73 -8.34
N LEU A 156 -21.54 -3.11 -7.52
CA LEU A 156 -21.93 -4.49 -7.27
C LEU A 156 -23.41 -4.68 -7.57
N ASP A 157 -23.73 -5.73 -8.31
CA ASP A 157 -25.11 -6.04 -8.66
C ASP A 157 -25.70 -7.05 -7.68
N GLY A 158 -26.81 -6.67 -7.03
CA GLY A 158 -27.59 -7.57 -6.17
C GLY A 158 -26.88 -8.03 -4.89
N GLU A 159 -25.83 -7.32 -4.47
CA GLU A 159 -25.09 -7.64 -3.25
C GLU A 159 -25.67 -6.91 -2.04
N HIS A 160 -25.60 -7.54 -0.87
CA HIS A 160 -26.01 -6.97 0.40
C HIS A 160 -24.82 -6.89 1.36
N GLY A 161 -24.90 -6.01 2.36
CA GLY A 161 -23.96 -5.94 3.48
C GLY A 161 -24.70 -6.02 4.82
N CYS A 162 -23.98 -6.37 5.88
CA CYS A 162 -24.50 -6.22 7.26
C CYS A 162 -24.36 -4.77 7.73
N ALA A 163 -25.46 -4.14 8.09
CA ALA A 163 -25.44 -2.77 8.62
C ALA A 163 -24.80 -2.69 10.02
N ASP A 164 -24.88 -3.76 10.80
CA ASP A 164 -24.33 -3.80 12.16
C ASP A 164 -22.84 -4.20 12.16
N ALA A 165 -22.00 -3.32 12.68
CA ALA A 165 -20.55 -3.54 12.75
C ALA A 165 -20.15 -4.65 13.76
N ARG A 166 -21.05 -5.08 14.66
CA ARG A 166 -20.78 -6.14 15.65
C ARG A 166 -20.61 -7.53 15.04
N VAL A 167 -21.04 -7.71 13.80
CA VAL A 167 -21.03 -8.98 13.05
C VAL A 167 -19.60 -9.40 12.65
N GLY A 168 -18.62 -8.51 12.80
CA GLY A 168 -17.27 -8.69 12.27
C GLY A 168 -17.22 -8.40 10.77
N SER A 169 -16.02 -8.47 10.19
CA SER A 169 -15.86 -8.12 8.77
C SER A 169 -16.40 -9.21 7.85
N HIS A 170 -17.35 -8.83 6.99
CA HIS A 170 -17.83 -9.66 5.89
C HIS A 170 -17.06 -9.42 4.58
N LEU A 171 -15.99 -8.62 4.66
CA LEU A 171 -15.02 -8.41 3.60
C LEU A 171 -13.63 -8.79 4.11
N THR A 172 -12.83 -9.41 3.25
CA THR A 172 -11.39 -9.59 3.48
C THR A 172 -10.62 -9.04 2.31
N VAL A 173 -9.37 -8.64 2.52
CA VAL A 173 -8.52 -8.11 1.45
C VAL A 173 -7.07 -8.57 1.61
N ALA A 174 -6.51 -9.13 0.55
CA ALA A 174 -5.09 -9.45 0.46
C ALA A 174 -4.27 -8.24 0.02
N SER A 175 -2.95 -8.32 0.18
CA SER A 175 -2.04 -7.29 -0.33
C SER A 175 -1.99 -7.30 -1.87
N VAL A 176 -1.60 -6.17 -2.44
CA VAL A 176 -1.44 -6.05 -3.89
C VAL A 176 -0.33 -6.98 -4.42
N ARG A 177 -0.55 -7.58 -5.59
CA ARG A 177 0.37 -8.44 -6.35
C ARG A 177 0.40 -8.03 -7.83
N SER A 178 1.43 -8.45 -8.56
CA SER A 178 1.55 -8.22 -10.03
C SER A 178 0.74 -9.22 -10.85
#